data_AF-A0A1B6GTY9-F1
#
_entry.id   AF-A0A1B6GTY9-F1
#
_cell.length_a   1.000
_cell.length_b   1.000
_cell.length_c   1.000
_cell.angle_alpha   90.00
_cell.angle_beta   90.00
_cell.angle_gamma   90.00
#
_symmetry.space_group_name_H-M   'P 1'
#
loop_
_entity.id
_entity.type
_entity.pdbx_description
1 polymer ?
#
loop_
_entity_poly.entity_id
_entity_poly.type
_entity_poly.pdbx_seq_one_letter_code
_entity_poly.pdbx_strand_id
1 'polypeptide(L)'
;MWVYLNVEERTYYFFQSSAWDGLKIDDLPLGWFYWALAASFYLHFHLSLSRGESRKRVFLRGVLLRSAIYCTAGLCYNHINNTSPKGQDFQHKFPPINDLRIFGILQRVGLAQLVTSAVEVCVMSRTIKRGPLLQDLKESWLQWLVCVVLVTLHTSITYLLPFPYCPTGYTGPGGLHDNGTKVNCTGGVAQYIDHTIVGRDWLLPRRALEQAHPVYHIARKFDPDGLLGTLTTCFLMALAMQASRIFILFHR
;
A
#
# COMPACT_ATOMS: atom_id res chain seq x y z
N MET A 1 -15.84 7.93 -8.89
CA MET A 1 -14.52 8.48 -9.24
C MET A 1 -13.60 7.42 -9.87
N TRP A 2 -13.27 6.33 -9.16
CA TRP A 2 -12.43 5.23 -9.71
C TRP A 2 -12.95 4.60 -11.02
N VAL A 3 -14.27 4.42 -11.15
CA VAL A 3 -14.89 3.89 -12.37
C VAL A 3 -14.83 4.88 -13.54
N TYR A 4 -14.82 6.20 -13.26
CA TYR A 4 -14.73 7.22 -14.31
C TYR A 4 -13.32 7.31 -14.89
N LEU A 5 -12.29 7.24 -14.04
CA LEU A 5 -10.89 7.32 -14.48
C LEU A 5 -10.48 6.11 -15.35
N ASN A 6 -10.94 4.90 -15.01
CA ASN A 6 -10.68 3.70 -15.83
C ASN A 6 -11.31 3.75 -17.25
N VAL A 7 -12.34 4.58 -17.46
CA VAL A 7 -12.96 4.78 -18.78
C VAL A 7 -12.21 5.85 -19.56
N GLU A 8 -11.75 6.92 -18.89
CA GLU A 8 -11.05 8.05 -19.49
C GLU A 8 -9.56 7.80 -19.78
N GLU A 9 -8.92 6.85 -19.08
CA GLU A 9 -7.57 6.34 -19.39
C GLU A 9 -7.41 5.91 -20.87
N ARG A 10 -8.51 5.44 -21.49
CA ARG A 10 -8.50 4.95 -22.88
C ARG A 10 -8.68 6.04 -23.92
N THR A 11 -9.20 7.21 -23.56
CA THR A 11 -9.59 8.27 -24.51
C THR A 11 -8.69 9.50 -24.48
N TYR A 12 -8.02 9.80 -23.36
CA TYR A 12 -7.26 11.04 -23.21
C TYR A 12 -5.83 10.79 -22.68
N TYR A 13 -4.84 11.35 -23.37
CA TYR A 13 -3.42 11.18 -23.06
C TYR A 13 -3.00 11.69 -21.67
N PHE A 14 -3.71 12.67 -21.11
CA PHE A 14 -3.46 13.17 -19.75
C PHE A 14 -3.80 12.16 -18.64
N PHE A 15 -4.71 11.22 -18.92
CA PHE A 15 -5.15 10.20 -17.96
C PHE A 15 -4.40 8.87 -18.11
N GLN A 16 -3.56 8.70 -19.14
CA GLN A 16 -2.72 7.50 -19.26
C GLN A 16 -1.63 7.50 -18.20
N SER A 17 -1.46 6.42 -17.42
CA SER A 17 -0.43 6.29 -16.39
C SER A 17 1.00 6.44 -16.95
N SER A 18 1.97 6.72 -16.07
CA SER A 18 3.38 6.77 -16.46
C SER A 18 3.94 5.36 -16.60
N ALA A 19 4.83 5.12 -17.57
CA ALA A 19 5.41 3.78 -17.78
C ALA A 19 6.29 3.32 -16.60
N TRP A 20 6.91 4.23 -15.85
CA TRP A 20 7.64 3.88 -14.63
C TRP A 20 7.71 5.06 -13.65
N ASP A 21 8.52 6.07 -14.00
CA ASP A 21 8.67 7.29 -13.23
C ASP A 21 7.73 8.37 -13.75
N GLY A 22 6.97 8.98 -12.84
CA GLY A 22 6.10 10.12 -13.14
C GLY A 22 4.79 10.06 -12.35
N LEU A 23 4.34 11.21 -11.86
CA LEU A 23 3.05 11.34 -11.18
C LEU A 23 2.01 11.85 -12.18
N LYS A 24 0.98 11.05 -12.45
CA LYS A 24 -0.16 11.48 -13.26
C LYS A 24 -1.45 11.41 -12.45
N ILE A 25 -2.52 11.98 -13.00
CA ILE A 25 -3.82 12.05 -12.32
C ILE A 25 -4.37 10.65 -12.01
N ASP A 26 -4.02 9.65 -12.81
CA ASP A 26 -4.42 8.25 -12.61
C ASP A 26 -3.78 7.58 -11.38
N ASP A 27 -2.65 8.10 -10.87
CA ASP A 27 -1.96 7.53 -9.71
C ASP A 27 -2.54 8.04 -8.36
N LEU A 28 -3.17 9.22 -8.38
CA LEU A 28 -3.75 9.89 -7.19
C LEU A 28 -4.92 9.15 -6.50
N PRO A 29 -5.86 8.51 -7.21
CA PRO A 29 -7.05 7.91 -6.62
C PRO A 29 -6.74 6.82 -5.61
N LEU A 30 -5.64 6.08 -5.80
CA LEU A 30 -5.21 5.05 -4.85
C LEU A 30 -4.75 5.68 -3.53
N GLY A 31 -3.98 6.77 -3.60
CA GLY A 31 -3.55 7.53 -2.42
C GLY A 31 -4.74 8.13 -1.67
N TRP A 32 -5.71 8.73 -2.38
CA TRP A 32 -6.93 9.25 -1.78
C TRP A 32 -7.80 8.16 -1.16
N PHE A 33 -7.86 6.99 -1.79
CA PHE A 33 -8.55 5.83 -1.22
C PHE A 33 -7.95 5.43 0.12
N TYR A 34 -6.61 5.29 0.22
CA TYR A 34 -5.94 5.00 1.48
C TYR A 34 -6.18 6.09 2.54
N TRP A 35 -6.14 7.36 2.13
CA TRP A 35 -6.38 8.49 3.02
C TRP A 35 -7.79 8.46 3.63
N ALA A 36 -8.82 8.38 2.78
CA ALA A 36 -10.21 8.36 3.22
C ALA A 36 -10.52 7.13 4.10
N LEU A 37 -9.94 5.98 3.76
CA LEU A 37 -10.09 4.75 4.53
C LEU A 37 -9.46 4.87 5.93
N ALA A 38 -8.23 5.39 6.02
CA ALA A 38 -7.53 5.58 7.29
C ALA A 38 -8.23 6.63 8.18
N ALA A 39 -8.73 7.72 7.60
CA ALA A 39 -9.54 8.71 8.32
C ALA A 39 -10.82 8.08 8.91
N SER A 40 -11.47 7.20 8.14
CA SER A 40 -12.66 6.47 8.59
C SER A 40 -12.34 5.52 9.75
N PHE A 41 -11.20 4.83 9.70
CA PHE A 41 -10.74 3.98 10.81
C PHE A 41 -10.47 4.78 12.08
N TYR A 42 -9.78 5.92 11.96
CA TYR A 42 -9.53 6.81 13.10
C TYR A 42 -10.83 7.23 13.80
N LEU A 43 -11.82 7.71 13.03
CA LEU A 43 -13.11 8.12 13.56
C LEU A 43 -13.85 6.95 14.22
N HIS A 44 -13.82 5.77 13.59
CA HIS A 44 -14.43 4.56 14.15
C HIS A 44 -13.82 4.20 15.52
N PHE A 45 -12.49 4.20 15.65
CA PHE A 45 -11.83 3.92 16.92
C PHE A 45 -12.13 4.99 17.98
N HIS A 46 -12.14 6.26 17.59
CA HIS A 46 -12.50 7.36 18.48
C HIS A 46 -13.91 7.18 19.06
N LEU A 47 -14.88 6.89 18.21
CA LEU A 47 -16.28 6.71 18.61
C LEU A 47 -16.46 5.46 19.49
N SER A 48 -15.83 4.34 19.16
CA SER A 48 -15.91 3.14 19.99
C SER A 48 -15.28 3.34 21.37
N LEU A 49 -14.09 3.98 21.43
CA LEU A 49 -13.40 4.21 22.70
C LEU A 49 -14.08 5.28 23.56
N SER A 50 -14.63 6.34 22.96
CA SER A 50 -15.38 7.39 23.69
C SER A 50 -16.72 6.88 24.24
N ARG A 51 -17.37 5.93 23.56
CA ARG A 51 -18.57 5.21 24.05
C ARG A 51 -18.27 4.18 25.14
N GLY A 52 -17.01 4.03 25.56
CA GLY A 52 -16.62 3.15 26.66
C GLY A 52 -16.33 1.70 26.26
N GLU A 53 -16.21 1.38 24.98
CA GLU A 53 -15.78 0.04 24.57
C GLU A 53 -14.37 -0.29 25.10
N SER A 54 -14.14 -1.56 25.43
CA SER A 54 -12.82 -1.99 25.90
C SER A 54 -11.80 -1.94 24.77
N ARG A 55 -10.60 -1.41 25.04
CA ARG A 55 -9.49 -1.35 24.07
C ARG A 55 -9.19 -2.72 23.46
N LYS A 56 -9.25 -3.80 24.26
CA LYS A 56 -9.05 -5.18 23.80
C LYS A 56 -10.09 -5.59 22.74
N ARG A 57 -11.36 -5.22 22.92
CA ARG A 57 -12.43 -5.52 21.96
C ARG A 57 -12.23 -4.74 20.67
N VAL A 58 -11.93 -3.44 20.77
CA VAL A 58 -11.65 -2.58 19.60
C VAL A 58 -10.43 -3.09 18.84
N PHE A 59 -9.37 -3.49 19.54
CA PHE A 59 -8.18 -4.06 18.91
C PHE A 59 -8.48 -5.39 18.20
N LEU A 60 -9.14 -6.34 18.88
CA LEU A 60 -9.41 -7.66 18.31
C LEU A 60 -10.38 -7.59 17.12
N ARG A 61 -11.52 -6.89 17.26
CA ARG A 61 -12.55 -6.83 16.22
C ARG A 61 -12.29 -5.75 15.18
N GLY A 62 -11.82 -4.59 15.62
CA GLY A 62 -11.62 -3.41 14.76
C GLY A 62 -10.30 -3.39 14.02
N VAL A 63 -9.25 -4.03 14.55
CA VAL A 63 -7.92 -4.08 13.92
C VAL A 63 -7.59 -5.48 13.41
N LEU A 64 -7.48 -6.48 14.29
CA LEU A 64 -7.03 -7.83 13.91
C LEU A 64 -8.00 -8.54 12.95
N LEU A 65 -9.28 -8.65 13.34
CA LEU A 65 -10.28 -9.31 12.50
C LEU A 65 -10.47 -8.58 11.17
N ARG A 66 -10.51 -7.24 11.19
CA ARG A 66 -10.64 -6.43 9.99
C ARG A 66 -9.44 -6.61 9.05
N SER A 67 -8.22 -6.56 9.57
CA SER A 67 -6.99 -6.86 8.81
C SER A 67 -7.04 -8.26 8.20
N ALA A 68 -7.45 -9.27 8.98
CA ALA A 68 -7.61 -10.64 8.49
C ALA A 68 -8.64 -10.72 7.36
N ILE A 69 -9.79 -10.05 7.48
CA ILE A 69 -10.82 -9.98 6.43
C ILE A 69 -10.24 -9.34 5.15
N TYR A 70 -9.49 -8.24 5.25
CA TYR A 70 -8.89 -7.63 4.06
C TYR A 70 -7.85 -8.53 3.40
N CYS A 71 -7.01 -9.20 4.19
CA CYS A 71 -6.04 -10.13 3.65
C CYS A 71 -6.70 -11.34 2.99
N THR A 72 -7.71 -11.95 3.62
CA THR A 72 -8.40 -13.12 3.05
C THR A 72 -9.26 -12.75 1.85
N ALA A 73 -10.03 -11.66 1.92
CA ALA A 73 -10.80 -11.16 0.78
C ALA A 73 -9.88 -10.77 -0.39
N GLY A 74 -8.73 -10.15 -0.09
CA GLY A 74 -7.69 -9.85 -1.08
C GLY A 74 -7.13 -11.09 -1.76
N LEU A 75 -6.83 -12.14 -0.99
CA LEU A 75 -6.33 -13.40 -1.55
C LEU A 75 -7.38 -14.07 -2.44
N CYS A 76 -8.65 -14.11 -2.00
CA CYS A 76 -9.75 -14.64 -2.81
C CYS A 76 -9.93 -13.84 -4.10
N TYR A 77 -9.95 -12.50 -4.02
CA TYR A 77 -10.10 -11.62 -5.18
C TYR A 77 -8.94 -11.78 -6.17
N ASN A 78 -7.70 -11.78 -5.66
CA ASN A 78 -6.51 -11.97 -6.47
C ASN A 78 -6.50 -13.34 -7.15
N HIS A 79 -6.90 -14.40 -6.43
CA HIS A 79 -6.96 -15.75 -6.97
C HIS A 79 -7.97 -15.88 -8.10
N ILE A 80 -9.19 -15.36 -7.92
CA ILE A 80 -10.27 -15.41 -8.93
C ILE A 80 -9.87 -14.65 -10.21
N ASN A 81 -9.19 -13.51 -10.07
CA ASN A 81 -8.85 -12.66 -11.22
C ASN A 81 -7.54 -13.05 -11.92
N ASN A 82 -6.71 -13.92 -11.34
CA ASN A 82 -5.40 -14.29 -11.90
C ASN A 82 -5.53 -15.08 -13.22
N THR A 83 -6.61 -15.83 -13.41
CA THR A 83 -6.80 -16.67 -14.61
C THR A 83 -7.56 -16.00 -15.76
N SER A 84 -7.87 -14.71 -15.64
CA SER A 84 -8.43 -13.94 -16.76
C SER A 84 -7.30 -13.41 -17.66
N PRO A 85 -7.32 -13.68 -18.98
CA PRO A 85 -6.38 -13.11 -19.94
C PRO A 85 -6.37 -11.57 -19.99
N LYS A 86 -7.40 -10.92 -19.43
CA LYS A 86 -7.56 -9.45 -19.36
C LYS A 86 -7.54 -8.90 -17.93
N GLY A 87 -7.31 -9.76 -16.92
CA GLY A 87 -7.21 -9.38 -15.50
C GLY A 87 -8.47 -8.78 -14.86
N GLN A 88 -9.61 -8.73 -15.58
CA GLN A 88 -10.86 -8.11 -15.11
C GLN A 88 -12.15 -8.90 -15.38
N ASP A 89 -12.07 -10.10 -15.97
CA ASP A 89 -13.27 -10.91 -16.22
C ASP A 89 -13.50 -11.88 -15.07
N PHE A 90 -14.71 -11.84 -14.48
CA PHE A 90 -15.14 -12.81 -13.48
C PHE A 90 -15.27 -14.20 -14.12
N GLN A 91 -14.39 -15.13 -13.75
CA GLN A 91 -14.46 -16.52 -14.22
C GLN A 91 -15.28 -17.39 -13.27
N HIS A 92 -16.20 -18.17 -13.82
CA HIS A 92 -17.01 -19.14 -13.07
C HIS A 92 -16.22 -20.38 -12.59
N LYS A 93 -14.97 -20.54 -13.01
CA LYS A 93 -14.15 -21.73 -12.72
C LYS A 93 -13.03 -21.36 -11.75
N PHE A 94 -12.97 -22.04 -10.60
CA PHE A 94 -11.90 -21.86 -9.63
C PHE A 94 -10.56 -22.30 -10.24
N PRO A 95 -9.54 -21.42 -10.27
CA PRO A 95 -8.27 -21.75 -10.87
C PRO A 95 -7.39 -22.65 -9.98
N PRO A 96 -6.42 -23.37 -10.57
CA PRO A 96 -5.50 -24.21 -9.81
C PRO A 96 -4.66 -23.37 -8.84
N ILE A 97 -4.29 -23.98 -7.70
CA ILE A 97 -3.57 -23.30 -6.60
C ILE A 97 -2.21 -22.77 -7.05
N ASN A 98 -1.64 -23.24 -8.17
CA ASN A 98 -0.33 -22.86 -8.69
C ASN A 98 -0.23 -21.41 -9.22
N ASP A 99 -1.37 -20.73 -9.43
CA ASP A 99 -1.45 -19.34 -9.90
C ASP A 99 -2.05 -18.41 -8.82
N LEU A 100 -1.56 -18.49 -7.59
CA LEU A 100 -2.02 -17.71 -6.44
C LEU A 100 -1.21 -16.42 -6.31
N ARG A 101 -1.85 -15.27 -6.57
CA ARG A 101 -1.21 -13.97 -6.33
C ARG A 101 -1.34 -13.55 -4.87
N ILE A 102 -0.22 -13.54 -4.16
CA ILE A 102 -0.17 -13.23 -2.72
C ILE A 102 -0.34 -11.74 -2.46
N PHE A 103 0.36 -10.87 -3.21
CA PHE A 103 0.32 -9.42 -2.98
C PHE A 103 -0.79 -8.71 -3.74
N GLY A 104 -1.41 -7.70 -3.11
CA GLY A 104 -2.45 -6.88 -3.73
C GLY A 104 -2.86 -5.72 -2.84
N ILE A 105 -3.67 -4.82 -3.41
CA ILE A 105 -4.12 -3.59 -2.75
C ILE A 105 -4.80 -3.91 -1.42
N LEU A 106 -5.64 -4.94 -1.37
CA LEU A 106 -6.39 -5.31 -0.17
C LEU A 106 -5.48 -5.90 0.92
N GLN A 107 -4.51 -6.74 0.56
CA GLN A 107 -3.51 -7.26 1.50
C GLN A 107 -2.65 -6.11 2.04
N ARG A 108 -2.21 -5.20 1.18
CA ARG A 108 -1.46 -4.00 1.55
C ARG A 108 -2.24 -3.14 2.54
N VAL A 109 -3.53 -2.90 2.29
CA VAL A 109 -4.43 -2.22 3.23
C VAL A 109 -4.59 -3.00 4.54
N GLY A 110 -4.73 -4.32 4.46
CA GLY A 110 -4.80 -5.22 5.61
C GLY A 110 -3.58 -5.10 6.52
N LEU A 111 -2.39 -5.14 5.95
CA LEU A 111 -1.12 -5.03 6.68
C LEU A 111 -0.87 -3.61 7.17
N ALA A 112 -1.10 -2.60 6.33
CA ALA A 112 -0.86 -1.21 6.71
C ALA A 112 -1.78 -0.73 7.83
N GLN A 113 -3.07 -1.12 7.79
CA GLN A 113 -3.98 -0.82 8.89
C GLN A 113 -3.60 -1.58 10.16
N LEU A 114 -3.09 -2.83 10.06
CA LEU A 114 -2.70 -3.62 11.21
C LEU A 114 -1.63 -2.88 12.03
N VAL A 115 -0.62 -2.34 11.35
CA VAL A 115 0.45 -1.58 12.01
C VAL A 115 -0.07 -0.24 12.54
N THR A 116 -0.66 0.59 11.68
CA THR A 116 -1.05 1.96 12.04
C THR A 116 -2.18 2.01 13.06
N SER A 117 -3.24 1.21 12.85
CA SER A 117 -4.39 1.16 13.74
C SER A 117 -4.07 0.50 15.07
N ALA A 118 -3.14 -0.48 15.11
CA ALA A 118 -2.68 -1.05 16.37
C ALA A 118 -2.05 0.01 17.26
N VAL A 119 -1.13 0.80 16.70
CA VAL A 119 -0.47 1.90 17.42
C VAL A 119 -1.52 2.92 17.87
N GLU A 120 -2.43 3.30 16.97
CA GLU A 120 -3.46 4.29 17.24
C GLU A 120 -4.38 3.85 18.39
N VAL A 121 -4.95 2.64 18.34
CA VAL A 121 -5.85 2.13 19.41
C VAL A 121 -5.13 2.01 20.76
N CYS A 122 -3.82 1.72 20.76
CA CYS A 122 -3.04 1.64 22.00
C CYS A 122 -2.83 3.02 22.64
N VAL A 123 -2.57 4.03 21.83
CA VAL A 123 -2.18 5.38 22.26
C VAL A 123 -3.39 6.29 22.50
N MET A 124 -4.45 6.13 21.69
CA MET A 124 -5.61 7.02 21.67
C MET A 124 -6.25 7.23 23.05
N SER A 125 -6.38 8.50 23.43
CA SER A 125 -7.13 8.91 24.62
C SER A 125 -8.63 8.70 24.41
N ARG A 126 -9.32 8.25 25.47
CA ARG A 126 -10.79 8.10 25.46
C ARG A 126 -11.52 9.43 25.56
N THR A 127 -10.86 10.44 26.11
CA THR A 127 -11.42 11.78 26.31
C THR A 127 -10.66 12.79 25.47
N ILE A 128 -11.41 13.68 24.84
CA ILE A 128 -10.86 14.83 24.12
C ILE A 128 -10.44 15.85 25.19
N LYS A 129 -9.13 15.98 25.43
CA LYS A 129 -8.59 17.06 26.24
C LYS A 129 -8.18 18.18 25.30
N ARG A 130 -8.84 19.33 25.38
CA ARG A 130 -8.38 20.55 24.69
C ARG A 130 -7.22 21.14 25.48
N GLY A 131 -6.22 21.68 24.79
CA GLY A 131 -5.01 22.19 25.41
C GLY A 131 -4.18 23.01 24.41
N PRO A 132 -2.91 23.30 24.74
CA PRO A 132 -2.12 24.27 23.99
C PRO A 132 -1.77 23.77 22.58
N LEU A 133 -1.33 24.70 21.73
CA LEU A 133 -0.72 24.42 20.43
C LEU A 133 0.36 23.32 20.61
N LEU A 134 0.36 22.29 19.75
CA LEU A 134 1.23 21.09 19.78
C LEU A 134 0.80 19.94 20.72
N GLN A 135 -0.36 20.02 21.39
CA GLN A 135 -0.86 18.88 22.16
C GLN A 135 -1.06 17.62 21.28
N ASP A 136 -1.48 17.79 20.04
CA ASP A 136 -1.65 16.71 19.06
C ASP A 136 -0.33 15.96 18.84
N LEU A 137 0.80 16.66 18.76
CA LEU A 137 2.13 16.07 18.57
C LEU A 137 2.58 15.31 19.82
N LYS A 138 2.31 15.86 21.00
CA LYS A 138 2.60 15.19 22.27
C LYS A 138 1.79 13.92 22.47
N GLU A 139 0.49 13.94 22.15
CA GLU A 139 -0.37 12.76 22.26
C GLU A 139 -0.04 11.69 21.21
N SER A 140 0.45 12.09 20.04
CA SER A 140 0.78 11.21 18.91
C SER A 140 2.25 10.80 18.81
N TRP A 141 3.09 11.11 19.80
CA TRP A 141 4.54 10.93 19.70
C TRP A 141 4.95 9.50 19.30
N LEU A 142 4.25 8.47 19.81
CA LEU A 142 4.54 7.08 19.47
C LEU A 142 4.18 6.74 18.02
N GLN A 143 3.10 7.32 17.50
CA GLN A 143 2.74 7.19 16.09
C GLN A 143 3.79 7.84 15.19
N TRP A 144 4.29 9.02 15.56
CA TRP A 144 5.40 9.67 14.83
C TRP A 144 6.69 8.88 14.90
N LEU A 145 7.02 8.29 16.06
CA LEU A 145 8.17 7.40 16.18
C LEU A 145 8.05 6.22 15.21
N VAL A 146 6.88 5.56 15.16
CA VAL A 146 6.63 4.46 14.23
C VAL A 146 6.74 4.94 12.78
N CYS A 147 6.20 6.11 12.42
CA CYS A 147 6.37 6.70 11.09
C CYS A 147 7.84 6.90 10.72
N VAL A 148 8.64 7.49 11.61
CA VAL A 148 10.07 7.71 11.38
C VAL A 148 10.80 6.38 11.19
N VAL A 149 10.51 5.38 12.02
CA VAL A 149 11.10 4.03 11.89
C VAL A 149 10.72 3.39 10.55
N LEU A 150 9.45 3.45 10.15
CA LEU A 150 8.99 2.85 8.89
C LEU A 150 9.60 3.53 7.66
N VAL A 151 9.67 4.86 7.64
CA VAL A 151 10.29 5.62 6.55
C VAL A 151 11.80 5.38 6.50
N THR A 152 12.46 5.36 7.65
CA THR A 152 13.90 5.05 7.75
C THR A 152 14.18 3.63 7.29
N LEU A 153 13.35 2.66 7.70
CA LEU A 153 13.47 1.27 7.26
C LEU A 153 13.27 1.15 5.75
N HIS A 154 12.23 1.76 5.20
CA HIS A 154 11.97 1.77 3.76
C HIS A 154 13.15 2.35 2.99
N THR A 155 13.58 3.57 3.34
CA THR A 155 14.68 4.25 2.65
C THR A 155 16.02 3.52 2.80
N SER A 156 16.32 2.98 3.98
CA SER A 156 17.53 2.20 4.22
C SER A 156 17.54 0.91 3.39
N ILE A 157 16.42 0.17 3.36
CA ILE A 157 16.31 -1.03 2.53
C ILE A 157 16.44 -0.67 1.05
N THR A 158 15.72 0.37 0.59
CA THR A 158 15.72 0.77 -0.82
C THR A 158 17.11 1.19 -1.32
N TYR A 159 17.84 1.97 -0.53
CA TYR A 159 19.07 2.61 -1.00
C TYR A 159 20.38 2.00 -0.48
N LEU A 160 20.36 1.25 0.63
CA LEU A 160 21.58 0.73 1.26
C LEU A 160 21.75 -0.78 1.15
N LEU A 161 20.68 -1.55 0.87
CA LEU A 161 20.77 -3.01 0.80
C LEU A 161 21.39 -3.46 -0.54
N PRO A 162 22.62 -4.03 -0.55
CA PRO A 162 23.18 -4.61 -1.76
C PRO A 162 22.44 -5.90 -2.13
N PHE A 163 22.25 -6.12 -3.42
CA PHE A 163 21.60 -7.32 -3.96
C PHE A 163 22.31 -7.73 -5.26
N PRO A 164 22.21 -9.01 -5.68
CA PRO A 164 23.15 -9.57 -6.64
C PRO A 164 22.96 -9.00 -8.06
N TYR A 165 24.09 -8.71 -8.73
CA TYR A 165 24.19 -8.30 -10.15
C TYR A 165 23.55 -6.95 -10.52
N CYS A 166 23.19 -6.11 -9.56
CA CYS A 166 22.57 -4.81 -9.79
C CYS A 166 23.17 -3.72 -8.88
N PRO A 167 23.17 -2.45 -9.31
CA PRO A 167 23.70 -1.37 -8.50
C PRO A 167 22.81 -1.08 -7.30
N THR A 168 23.43 -0.83 -6.15
CA THR A 168 22.74 -0.47 -4.91
C THR A 168 21.94 0.81 -5.10
N GLY A 169 20.71 0.85 -4.58
CA GLY A 169 19.81 2.00 -4.70
C GLY A 169 19.11 2.16 -6.06
N TYR A 170 19.23 1.18 -6.96
CA TYR A 170 18.45 1.20 -8.20
C TYR A 170 16.96 0.94 -7.94
N THR A 171 16.08 1.77 -8.48
CA THR A 171 14.61 1.65 -8.38
C THR A 171 13.90 1.70 -9.74
N GLY A 172 14.67 1.70 -10.83
CA GLY A 172 14.15 1.93 -12.18
C GLY A 172 13.53 0.69 -12.84
N PRO A 173 13.05 0.85 -14.10
CA PRO A 173 12.36 -0.21 -14.85
C PRO A 173 13.26 -1.38 -15.28
N GLY A 174 14.58 -1.20 -15.27
CA GLY A 174 15.50 -2.09 -15.95
C GLY A 174 15.27 -2.11 -17.47
N GLY A 175 15.52 -3.25 -18.10
CA GLY A 175 15.35 -3.38 -19.56
C GLY A 175 16.23 -2.39 -20.34
N LEU A 176 15.63 -1.67 -21.28
CA LEU A 176 16.27 -0.63 -22.12
C LEU A 176 16.61 0.67 -21.37
N HIS A 177 16.21 0.79 -20.10
CA HIS A 177 16.55 1.96 -19.27
C HIS A 177 18.07 2.09 -19.09
N ASP A 178 18.57 3.32 -18.97
CA ASP A 178 20.00 3.64 -18.93
C ASP A 178 20.80 2.95 -20.04
N ASN A 179 20.32 3.07 -21.29
CA ASN A 179 20.93 2.49 -22.49
C ASN A 179 21.13 0.95 -22.41
N GLY A 180 20.21 0.26 -21.72
CA GLY A 180 20.27 -1.21 -21.60
C GLY A 180 21.29 -1.74 -20.59
N THR A 181 21.89 -0.88 -19.75
CA THR A 181 22.93 -1.31 -18.80
C THR A 181 22.39 -2.15 -17.64
N LYS A 182 21.06 -2.11 -17.38
CA LYS A 182 20.41 -2.70 -16.19
C LYS A 182 19.24 -3.62 -16.55
N VAL A 183 19.39 -4.44 -17.59
CA VAL A 183 18.30 -5.26 -18.18
C VAL A 183 17.55 -6.10 -17.12
N ASN A 184 18.28 -6.75 -16.22
CA ASN A 184 17.74 -7.70 -15.25
C ASN A 184 17.44 -7.11 -13.85
N CYS A 185 17.43 -5.77 -13.72
CA CYS A 185 17.34 -5.09 -12.43
C CYS A 185 15.98 -4.40 -12.17
N THR A 186 14.93 -4.78 -12.89
CA THR A 186 13.58 -4.19 -12.81
C THR A 186 13.07 -4.07 -11.37
N GLY A 187 12.67 -2.86 -10.95
CA GLY A 187 12.15 -2.64 -9.59
C GLY A 187 13.18 -2.81 -8.46
N GLY A 188 14.44 -3.08 -8.82
CA GLY A 188 15.58 -3.16 -7.92
C GLY A 188 15.37 -4.07 -6.71
N VAL A 189 15.72 -3.55 -5.54
CA VAL A 189 15.68 -4.33 -4.29
C VAL A 189 14.26 -4.69 -3.86
N ALA A 190 13.25 -3.88 -4.22
CA ALA A 190 11.85 -4.18 -3.93
C ALA A 190 11.43 -5.48 -4.63
N GLN A 191 11.72 -5.59 -5.93
CA GLN A 191 11.51 -6.82 -6.69
C GLN A 191 12.26 -8.00 -6.05
N TYR A 192 13.54 -7.81 -5.72
CA TYR A 192 14.37 -8.87 -5.14
C TYR A 192 13.77 -9.43 -3.84
N ILE A 193 13.32 -8.56 -2.92
CA ILE A 193 12.70 -8.98 -1.66
C ILE A 193 11.39 -9.72 -1.91
N ASP A 194 10.52 -9.19 -2.78
CA ASP A 194 9.23 -9.82 -3.07
C ASP A 194 9.42 -11.21 -3.69
N HIS A 195 10.37 -11.36 -4.63
CA HIS A 195 10.73 -12.66 -5.21
C HIS A 195 11.30 -13.64 -4.17
N THR A 196 12.06 -13.15 -3.20
CA THR A 196 12.67 -13.98 -2.16
C THR A 196 11.64 -14.49 -1.14
N ILE A 197 10.65 -13.66 -0.80
CA ILE A 197 9.62 -13.99 0.19
C ILE A 197 8.52 -14.86 -0.42
N VAL A 198 8.04 -14.49 -1.60
CA VAL A 198 6.86 -15.11 -2.22
C VAL A 198 7.26 -16.22 -3.20
N GLY A 199 8.39 -16.11 -3.87
CA GLY A 199 8.81 -17.03 -4.93
C GLY A 199 8.46 -16.50 -6.33
N ARG A 200 9.15 -17.00 -7.36
CA ARG A 200 9.14 -16.42 -8.72
C ARG A 200 7.81 -16.56 -9.47
N ASP A 201 7.05 -17.62 -9.16
CA ASP A 201 5.87 -18.01 -9.95
C ASP A 201 4.60 -17.24 -9.57
N TRP A 202 4.56 -16.72 -8.33
CA TRP A 202 3.39 -16.10 -7.71
C TRP A 202 3.28 -14.59 -7.95
N LEU A 203 4.24 -14.02 -8.68
CA LEU A 203 4.25 -12.62 -9.09
C LEU A 203 3.62 -12.51 -10.48
N LEU A 204 2.48 -11.83 -10.58
CA LEU A 204 1.80 -11.54 -11.84
C LEU A 204 2.45 -10.34 -12.55
N PRO A 205 2.49 -10.31 -13.90
CA PRO A 205 2.69 -9.07 -14.63
C PRO A 205 1.41 -8.25 -14.51
N ARG A 206 1.44 -7.20 -13.68
CA ARG A 206 0.34 -6.23 -13.61
C ARG A 206 0.31 -5.35 -14.86
N ARG A 207 -0.73 -4.51 -14.98
CA ARG A 207 -0.81 -3.37 -15.92
C ARG A 207 0.45 -2.52 -16.00
N ALA A 208 1.18 -2.39 -14.88
CA ALA A 208 2.48 -1.71 -14.85
C ALA A 208 3.49 -2.39 -15.79
N LEU A 209 3.49 -3.73 -15.87
CA LEU A 209 4.27 -4.48 -16.85
C LEU A 209 3.67 -4.32 -18.26
N GLU A 210 2.35 -4.30 -18.43
CA GLU A 210 1.73 -4.05 -19.76
C GLU A 210 2.03 -2.66 -20.33
N GLN A 211 2.20 -1.64 -19.49
CA GLN A 211 2.56 -0.28 -19.90
C GLN A 211 4.07 -0.07 -19.99
N ALA A 212 4.86 -0.67 -19.10
CA ALA A 212 6.31 -0.52 -19.06
C ALA A 212 7.05 -1.46 -20.02
N HIS A 213 6.53 -2.66 -20.26
CA HIS A 213 7.12 -3.63 -21.19
C HIS A 213 7.22 -3.14 -22.63
N PRO A 214 6.20 -2.51 -23.26
CA PRO A 214 6.34 -2.00 -24.64
C PRO A 214 7.39 -0.89 -24.76
N VAL A 215 7.68 -0.17 -23.68
CA VAL A 215 8.67 0.92 -23.66
C VAL A 215 10.06 0.40 -23.33
N TYR A 216 10.19 -0.37 -22.25
CA TYR A 216 11.48 -0.77 -21.67
C TYR A 216 11.87 -2.22 -21.97
N HIS A 217 11.03 -3.04 -22.59
CA HIS A 217 11.28 -4.47 -22.84
C HIS A 217 11.73 -5.22 -21.57
N ILE A 218 10.90 -5.12 -20.55
CA ILE A 218 11.17 -5.66 -19.22
C ILE A 218 11.14 -7.19 -19.24
N ALA A 219 12.25 -7.84 -18.90
CA ALA A 219 12.37 -9.29 -18.88
C ALA A 219 11.82 -9.95 -17.59
N ARG A 220 11.73 -9.21 -16.48
CA ARG A 220 11.36 -9.77 -15.16
C ARG A 220 10.02 -9.25 -14.64
N LYS A 221 9.21 -10.15 -14.09
CA LYS A 221 7.92 -9.82 -13.46
C LYS A 221 8.10 -8.97 -12.20
N PHE A 222 7.36 -7.87 -12.10
CA PHE A 222 7.38 -6.94 -10.97
C PHE A 222 5.95 -6.63 -10.52
N ASP A 223 5.67 -6.73 -9.22
CA ASP A 223 4.39 -6.32 -8.63
C ASP A 223 4.58 -5.00 -7.86
N PRO A 224 3.98 -3.88 -8.31
CA PRO A 224 4.06 -2.60 -7.59
C PRO A 224 3.38 -2.66 -6.22
N ASP A 225 2.57 -3.69 -5.97
CA ASP A 225 1.86 -3.90 -4.70
C ASP A 225 2.62 -4.72 -3.65
N GLY A 226 3.92 -4.93 -3.87
CA GLY A 226 4.82 -5.67 -3.00
C GLY A 226 4.96 -5.16 -1.56
N LEU A 227 5.74 -5.91 -0.77
CA LEU A 227 5.87 -5.72 0.68
C LEU A 227 6.44 -4.35 1.03
N LEU A 228 7.46 -3.90 0.29
CA LEU A 228 8.17 -2.66 0.58
C LEU A 228 7.24 -1.44 0.49
N GLY A 229 6.33 -1.42 -0.50
CA GLY A 229 5.31 -0.38 -0.61
C GLY A 229 4.22 -0.41 0.48
N THR A 230 4.15 -1.47 1.29
CA THR A 230 3.31 -1.47 2.49
C THR A 230 3.85 -0.49 3.53
N LEU A 231 5.17 -0.30 3.63
CA LEU A 231 5.78 0.66 4.57
C LEU A 231 5.39 2.11 4.24
N THR A 232 5.42 2.48 2.96
CA THR A 232 4.98 3.82 2.52
C THR A 232 3.47 4.00 2.67
N THR A 233 2.69 2.92 2.48
CA THR A 233 1.25 2.93 2.74
C THR A 233 0.94 3.14 4.22
N CYS A 234 1.69 2.51 5.14
CA CYS A 234 1.58 2.78 6.57
C CYS A 234 1.80 4.26 6.88
N PHE A 235 2.83 4.87 6.29
CA PHE A 235 3.11 6.29 6.49
C PHE A 235 1.94 7.17 6.00
N LEU A 236 1.43 6.91 4.80
CA LEU A 236 0.30 7.65 4.23
C LEU A 236 -0.96 7.52 5.11
N MET A 237 -1.28 6.31 5.56
CA MET A 237 -2.41 6.07 6.46
C MET A 237 -2.22 6.78 7.81
N ALA A 238 -1.00 6.79 8.35
CA ALA A 238 -0.70 7.48 9.60
C ALA A 238 -0.88 9.01 9.45
N LEU A 239 -0.49 9.60 8.33
CA LEU A 239 -0.74 11.03 8.05
C LEU A 239 -2.24 11.34 8.02
N ALA A 240 -3.05 10.47 7.38
CA ALA A 240 -4.51 10.63 7.34
C ALA A 240 -5.15 10.52 8.73
N MET A 241 -4.67 9.60 9.57
CA MET A 241 -5.11 9.48 10.96
C MET A 241 -4.71 10.71 11.78
N GLN A 242 -3.50 11.26 11.58
CA GLN A 242 -3.07 12.50 12.24
C GLN A 242 -3.94 13.70 11.82
N ALA A 243 -4.25 13.84 10.54
CA ALA A 243 -5.15 14.88 10.06
C ALA A 243 -6.55 14.75 10.68
N SER A 244 -7.04 13.51 10.84
CA SER A 244 -8.32 13.23 11.50
C SER A 244 -8.29 13.57 12.99
N ARG A 245 -7.16 13.33 13.67
CA ARG A 245 -6.95 13.74 15.06
C ARG A 245 -7.03 15.26 15.21
N ILE A 246 -6.29 15.98 14.38
CA ILE A 246 -6.29 17.45 14.37
C ILE A 246 -7.73 17.96 14.14
N PHE A 247 -8.45 17.36 13.19
CA PHE A 247 -9.85 17.69 12.94
C PHE A 247 -10.69 17.50 14.22
N ILE A 248 -10.65 16.34 14.88
CA ILE A 248 -11.46 16.12 16.09
C ILE A 248 -11.05 17.02 17.27
N LEU A 249 -9.75 17.29 17.46
CA LEU A 249 -9.27 18.11 18.58
C LEU A 249 -9.64 19.60 18.44
N PHE A 250 -9.59 20.13 17.21
CA PHE A 250 -9.75 21.57 16.94
C PHE A 250 -11.06 21.94 16.25
N HIS A 251 -11.84 20.98 15.73
CA HIS A 251 -13.18 21.25 15.22
C HIS A 251 -14.11 21.58 16.40
N ARG A 252 -14.84 22.69 16.24
CA ARG A 252 -15.51 23.40 17.34
C ARG A 252 -16.84 22.79 17.72
#